data_AF-A0A7K3MBD0-F1
#
_entry.id   AF-A0A7K3MBD0-F1
#
_cell.length_a   1.000
_cell.length_b   1.000
_cell.length_c   1.000
_cell.angle_alpha   90.00
_cell.angle_beta   90.00
_cell.angle_gamma   90.00
#
_symmetry.space_group_name_H-M   'P 1'
#
loop_
_entity.id
_entity.type
_entity.pdbx_description
1 polymer ?
#
loop_
_entity_poly.entity_id
_entity_poly.type
_entity_poly.pdbx_seq_one_letter_code
_entity_poly.pdbx_strand_id
1 'polypeptide(L)'
;MCEPTDGRSITRRGAIGGVAAAIGAVAVGSVVTAAPAHAYNWTRTMRRGDSGNDVRELQIRVAGWAAASASRTFIAIDGQFGPATEGAVRRFQSAYGLTSDGIAGPQTHTQLNWLESSDGSTRHFAWSEFHSRDGSGFGGGRVGTSTVRENVRRLMYKLEAVRRKGGNNACIINSGFRSVSHNSNVGGSSNSQHMYGIAADFRISNRSVSQAISYCQTSGFSGIIRYSSHTHADSRVEYAYGAQSWYWAT
;
A
#
# COMPACT_ATOMS: atom_id res chain seq x y z
N MET A 1 -8.84 -45.89 -82.68
CA MET A 1 -9.29 -47.27 -82.98
C MET A 1 -10.00 -47.78 -81.74
N CYS A 2 -11.29 -48.10 -81.90
CA CYS A 2 -12.15 -48.98 -81.10
C CYS A 2 -12.16 -48.85 -79.56
N GLU A 3 -13.29 -48.35 -79.01
CA GLU A 3 -14.00 -48.99 -77.88
C GLU A 3 -14.48 -50.41 -78.27
N PRO A 4 -15.13 -51.26 -77.43
CA PRO A 4 -15.53 -51.22 -76.00
C PRO A 4 -15.10 -52.53 -75.26
N THR A 5 -15.41 -52.87 -73.99
CA THR A 5 -16.68 -53.42 -73.42
C THR A 5 -16.41 -53.80 -71.94
N ASP A 6 -17.24 -53.38 -70.98
CA ASP A 6 -18.37 -54.10 -70.37
C ASP A 6 -17.98 -55.17 -69.30
N GLY A 7 -18.65 -55.13 -68.14
CA GLY A 7 -18.34 -56.04 -67.02
C GLY A 7 -19.00 -55.70 -65.68
N ARG A 8 -20.30 -55.99 -65.57
CA ARG A 8 -21.18 -56.03 -64.38
C ARG A 8 -20.51 -56.54 -63.07
N SER A 9 -20.91 -55.96 -61.92
CA SER A 9 -21.81 -56.61 -60.92
C SER A 9 -21.75 -55.99 -59.51
N ILE A 10 -22.84 -55.29 -59.15
CA ILE A 10 -23.59 -55.22 -57.87
C ILE A 10 -23.05 -56.16 -56.75
N THR A 11 -22.72 -55.71 -55.52
CA THR A 11 -23.69 -55.51 -54.43
C THR A 11 -23.10 -54.90 -53.13
N ARG A 12 -23.74 -53.80 -52.72
CA ARG A 12 -24.32 -53.48 -51.39
C ARG A 12 -23.43 -53.27 -50.15
N ARG A 13 -23.61 -52.03 -49.67
CA ARG A 13 -23.91 -51.56 -48.30
C ARG A 13 -22.73 -51.16 -47.41
N GLY A 14 -22.70 -49.86 -47.11
CA GLY A 14 -22.72 -49.44 -45.71
C GLY A 14 -21.82 -48.25 -45.35
N ALA A 15 -22.50 -47.16 -44.95
CA ALA A 15 -22.05 -46.11 -44.04
C ALA A 15 -21.22 -44.94 -44.58
N ILE A 16 -21.61 -43.78 -44.06
CA ILE A 16 -21.36 -42.41 -44.48
C ILE A 16 -20.58 -41.75 -43.33
N GLY A 17 -19.66 -40.84 -43.65
CA GLY A 17 -19.19 -39.79 -42.74
C GLY A 17 -17.92 -40.14 -41.96
N GLY A 18 -16.95 -39.26 -41.77
CA GLY A 18 -16.92 -37.82 -42.04
C GLY A 18 -15.50 -37.31 -41.95
N VAL A 19 -15.21 -36.27 -42.72
CA VAL A 19 -13.95 -35.52 -42.70
C VAL A 19 -13.91 -34.69 -41.42
N ALA A 20 -12.93 -34.95 -40.56
CA ALA A 20 -12.65 -34.11 -39.40
C ALA A 20 -11.96 -32.81 -39.87
N ALA A 21 -12.70 -31.70 -39.85
CA ALA A 21 -12.14 -30.36 -39.97
C ALA A 21 -11.61 -29.92 -38.60
N ALA A 22 -10.29 -29.74 -38.49
CA ALA A 22 -9.67 -29.13 -37.31
C ALA A 22 -9.93 -27.62 -37.32
N ILE A 23 -10.77 -27.15 -36.40
CA ILE A 23 -11.02 -25.73 -36.15
C ILE A 23 -9.96 -25.26 -35.13
N GLY A 24 -9.05 -24.40 -35.56
CA GLY A 24 -8.10 -23.74 -34.66
C GLY A 24 -8.82 -22.76 -33.75
N ALA A 25 -8.81 -23.02 -32.43
CA ALA A 25 -9.35 -22.11 -31.44
C ALA A 25 -8.38 -20.94 -31.23
N VAL A 26 -8.80 -19.73 -31.60
CA VAL A 26 -8.14 -18.49 -31.18
C VAL A 26 -8.51 -18.24 -29.72
N ALA A 27 -7.54 -18.36 -28.82
CA ALA A 27 -7.69 -17.95 -27.43
C ALA A 27 -7.75 -16.42 -27.38
N VAL A 28 -8.96 -15.87 -27.26
CA VAL A 28 -9.17 -14.45 -27.00
C VAL A 28 -8.79 -14.20 -25.55
N GLY A 29 -7.57 -13.71 -25.31
CA GLY A 29 -7.14 -13.30 -23.98
C GLY A 29 -8.07 -12.22 -23.44
N SER A 30 -8.75 -12.50 -22.34
CA SER A 30 -9.55 -11.50 -21.64
C SER A 30 -8.64 -10.36 -21.20
N VAL A 31 -8.80 -9.20 -21.81
CA VAL A 31 -8.17 -7.97 -21.33
C VAL A 31 -8.89 -7.64 -20.02
N VAL A 32 -8.30 -8.03 -18.88
CA VAL A 32 -8.77 -7.58 -17.58
C VAL A 32 -8.47 -6.08 -17.52
N THR A 33 -9.47 -5.27 -17.82
CA THR A 33 -9.40 -3.83 -17.53
C THR A 33 -9.33 -3.71 -16.01
N ALA A 34 -8.20 -3.25 -15.48
CA ALA A 34 -8.12 -2.89 -14.08
C ALA A 34 -9.25 -1.89 -13.81
N ALA A 35 -10.15 -2.23 -12.88
CA ALA A 35 -11.18 -1.30 -12.44
C ALA A 35 -10.51 0.05 -12.10
N PRO A 36 -11.08 1.19 -12.53
CA PRO A 36 -10.50 2.47 -12.18
C PRO A 36 -10.34 2.50 -10.66
N ALA A 37 -9.16 2.91 -10.19
CA ALA A 37 -8.98 3.16 -8.78
C ALA A 37 -10.14 4.03 -8.29
N HIS A 38 -10.79 3.65 -7.19
CA HIS A 38 -11.75 4.52 -6.52
C HIS A 38 -10.97 5.69 -5.92
N ALA A 39 -10.57 6.61 -6.80
CA ALA A 39 -9.81 7.77 -6.46
C ALA A 39 -10.67 8.61 -5.52
N TYR A 40 -10.10 9.05 -4.40
CA TYR A 40 -10.82 9.95 -3.53
C TYR A 40 -11.26 11.21 -4.29
N ASN A 41 -12.53 11.57 -4.12
CA ASN A 41 -13.13 12.71 -4.81
C ASN A 41 -12.81 14.01 -4.06
N TRP A 42 -11.69 14.65 -4.40
CA TRP A 42 -11.32 15.96 -3.89
C TRP A 42 -12.18 17.04 -4.55
N THR A 43 -13.09 17.66 -3.79
CA THR A 43 -14.09 18.59 -4.33
C THR A 43 -13.67 20.05 -4.30
N ARG A 44 -12.57 20.39 -3.61
CA ARG A 44 -12.09 21.76 -3.44
C ARG A 44 -10.58 21.82 -3.23
N THR A 45 -9.99 22.95 -3.57
CA THR A 45 -8.61 23.28 -3.17
C THR A 45 -8.56 23.55 -1.67
N MET A 46 -7.57 22.97 -0.98
CA MET A 46 -7.39 23.14 0.47
C MET A 46 -6.12 23.92 0.82
N ARG A 47 -6.21 24.79 1.84
CA ARG A 47 -5.10 25.62 2.35
C ARG A 47 -5.22 25.85 3.86
N ARG A 48 -4.23 26.51 4.44
CA ARG A 48 -4.24 26.86 5.87
C ARG A 48 -5.55 27.55 6.28
N GLY A 49 -6.12 27.10 7.39
CA GLY A 49 -7.40 27.60 7.93
C GLY A 49 -8.61 26.75 7.56
N ASP A 50 -8.50 25.90 6.54
CA ASP A 50 -9.58 24.98 6.18
C ASP A 50 -9.73 23.85 7.21
N SER A 51 -10.94 23.29 7.28
CA SER A 51 -11.21 22.13 8.12
C SER A 51 -12.24 21.19 7.50
N GLY A 52 -12.19 19.90 7.83
CA GLY A 52 -13.17 18.92 7.37
C GLY A 52 -12.63 17.49 7.23
N ASN A 53 -13.50 16.57 6.80
CA ASN A 53 -13.12 15.19 6.55
C ASN A 53 -12.15 15.03 5.37
N ASP A 54 -12.21 15.93 4.38
CA ASP A 54 -11.24 16.03 3.29
C ASP A 54 -9.85 16.45 3.82
N VAL A 55 -9.79 17.37 4.78
CA VAL A 55 -8.54 17.72 5.46
C VAL A 55 -7.99 16.54 6.26
N ARG A 56 -8.84 15.76 6.93
CA ARG A 56 -8.40 14.51 7.62
C ARG A 56 -7.80 13.52 6.65
N GLU A 57 -8.44 13.33 5.51
CA GLU A 57 -7.94 12.45 4.46
C GLU A 57 -6.61 12.97 3.90
N LEU A 58 -6.48 14.28 3.64
CA LEU A 58 -5.22 14.89 3.24
C LEU A 58 -4.12 14.61 4.28
N GLN A 59 -4.38 14.84 5.56
CA GLN A 59 -3.46 14.60 6.66
C GLN A 59 -2.96 13.15 6.71
N ILE A 60 -3.86 12.17 6.51
CA ILE A 60 -3.48 10.75 6.41
C ILE A 60 -2.46 10.54 5.30
N ARG A 61 -2.74 11.07 4.10
CA ARG A 61 -1.90 10.83 2.92
C ARG A 61 -0.56 11.55 2.97
N VAL A 62 -0.47 12.67 3.68
CA VAL A 62 0.79 13.43 3.83
C VAL A 62 1.51 13.16 5.16
N ALA A 63 1.02 12.27 6.02
CA ALA A 63 1.57 12.03 7.36
C ALA A 63 3.07 11.64 7.36
N GLY A 64 3.53 10.97 6.29
CA GLY A 64 4.94 10.61 6.10
C GLY A 64 5.88 11.78 5.78
N TRP A 65 5.36 12.99 5.61
CA TRP A 65 6.12 14.20 5.28
C TRP A 65 6.21 15.15 6.50
N ALA A 66 6.30 14.59 7.70
CA ALA A 66 6.19 15.31 8.96
C ALA A 66 7.27 16.38 9.19
N ALA A 67 8.53 16.12 8.80
CA ALA A 67 9.65 17.00 9.11
C ALA A 67 10.67 17.10 7.97
N ALA A 68 11.43 18.21 7.94
CA ALA A 68 12.53 18.42 6.99
C ALA A 68 13.85 17.77 7.44
N SER A 69 14.00 17.56 8.76
CA SER A 69 15.14 16.93 9.41
C SER A 69 14.65 15.99 10.50
N ALA A 70 15.54 15.15 11.03
CA ALA A 70 15.20 14.21 12.09
C ALA A 70 14.54 14.95 13.27
N SER A 71 13.29 14.63 13.56
CA SER A 71 12.51 15.32 14.59
C SER A 71 11.47 14.40 15.22
N ARG A 72 11.29 14.53 16.53
CA ARG A 72 10.26 13.84 17.29
C ARG A 72 8.91 14.56 17.16
N THR A 73 8.39 14.59 15.94
CA THR A 73 7.11 15.22 15.59
C THR A 73 6.30 14.35 14.62
N PHE A 74 5.00 14.58 14.54
CA PHE A 74 4.09 13.92 13.61
C PHE A 74 2.99 14.87 13.15
N ILE A 75 2.26 14.49 12.11
CA ILE A 75 1.09 15.24 11.63
C ILE A 75 -0.16 14.71 12.33
N ALA A 76 -0.82 15.55 13.13
CA ALA A 76 -2.10 15.22 13.72
C ALA A 76 -3.16 15.04 12.63
N ILE A 77 -4.07 14.06 12.81
CA ILE A 77 -5.19 13.78 11.90
C ILE A 77 -6.48 14.28 12.55
N ASP A 78 -6.54 15.59 12.76
CA ASP A 78 -7.60 16.31 13.48
C ASP A 78 -8.61 17.00 12.53
N GLY A 79 -8.31 17.05 11.23
CA GLY A 79 -9.14 17.70 10.24
C GLY A 79 -8.97 19.20 10.20
N GLN A 80 -7.92 19.75 10.80
CA GLN A 80 -7.56 21.15 10.75
C GLN A 80 -6.32 21.38 9.89
N PHE A 81 -6.44 22.21 8.86
CA PHE A 81 -5.33 22.55 8.00
C PHE A 81 -4.49 23.64 8.68
N GLY A 82 -3.67 23.22 9.65
CA GLY A 82 -2.75 24.08 10.37
C GLY A 82 -1.36 24.20 9.71
N PRO A 83 -0.41 24.89 10.37
CA PRO A 83 0.96 25.05 9.87
C PRO A 83 1.70 23.73 9.64
N ALA A 84 1.45 22.71 10.48
CA ALA A 84 2.05 21.38 10.33
C ALA A 84 1.57 20.70 9.03
N THR A 85 0.26 20.74 8.76
CA THR A 85 -0.35 20.22 7.52
C THR A 85 0.21 20.95 6.29
N GLU A 86 0.29 22.29 6.31
CA GLU A 86 0.88 23.06 5.20
C GLU A 86 2.33 22.66 4.94
N GLY A 87 3.13 22.53 6.00
CA GLY A 87 4.50 22.05 5.89
C GLY A 87 4.59 20.66 5.28
N ALA A 88 3.72 19.73 5.69
CA ALA A 88 3.69 18.39 5.11
C ALA A 88 3.31 18.40 3.62
N VAL A 89 2.33 19.23 3.23
CA VAL A 89 1.94 19.43 1.83
C VAL A 89 3.11 19.98 1.02
N ARG A 90 3.83 21.01 1.50
CA ARG A 90 5.02 21.55 0.82
C ARG A 90 6.09 20.50 0.58
N ARG A 91 6.36 19.66 1.60
CA ARG A 91 7.36 18.59 1.51
C ARG A 91 6.94 17.49 0.54
N PHE A 92 5.67 17.10 0.57
CA PHE A 92 5.08 16.19 -0.41
C PHE A 92 5.23 16.74 -1.83
N GLN A 93 4.79 17.98 -2.07
CA GLN A 93 4.89 18.65 -3.37
C GLN A 93 6.34 18.67 -3.88
N SER A 94 7.28 19.12 -3.04
CA SER A 94 8.71 19.14 -3.38
C SER A 94 9.22 17.75 -3.75
N ALA A 95 8.86 16.72 -2.97
CA ALA A 95 9.31 15.36 -3.21
C ALA A 95 8.76 14.74 -4.49
N TYR A 96 7.63 15.23 -5.01
CA TYR A 96 7.02 14.78 -6.26
C TYR A 96 7.23 15.76 -7.43
N GLY A 97 8.05 16.79 -7.27
CA GLY A 97 8.36 17.74 -8.35
C GLY A 97 7.20 18.67 -8.70
N LEU A 98 6.29 18.91 -7.76
CA LEU A 98 5.20 19.87 -7.89
C LEU A 98 5.64 21.25 -7.37
N THR A 99 4.90 22.30 -7.70
CA THR A 99 5.04 23.61 -7.05
C THR A 99 4.82 23.46 -5.54
N SER A 100 5.82 23.82 -4.75
CA SER A 100 5.79 23.67 -3.28
C SER A 100 5.16 24.88 -2.59
N ASP A 101 3.90 25.16 -2.88
CA ASP A 101 3.14 26.30 -2.38
C ASP A 101 2.38 26.02 -1.07
N GLY A 102 2.28 24.76 -0.64
CA GLY A 102 1.54 24.36 0.56
C GLY A 102 0.02 24.33 0.39
N ILE A 103 -0.45 24.47 -0.85
CA ILE A 103 -1.86 24.45 -1.22
C ILE A 103 -2.19 23.11 -1.89
N ALA A 104 -3.09 22.35 -1.29
CA ALA A 104 -3.57 21.11 -1.90
C ALA A 104 -4.62 21.45 -2.98
N GLY A 105 -4.14 21.76 -4.18
CA GLY A 105 -4.95 21.96 -5.39
C GLY A 105 -4.94 20.74 -6.34
N PRO A 106 -5.49 20.88 -7.56
CA PRO A 106 -5.67 19.77 -8.50
C PRO A 106 -4.42 18.91 -8.74
N GLN A 107 -3.24 19.51 -8.95
CA GLN A 107 -1.99 18.76 -9.15
C GLN A 107 -1.59 17.93 -7.92
N THR A 108 -1.78 18.49 -6.71
CA THR A 108 -1.53 17.76 -5.46
C THR A 108 -2.52 16.60 -5.32
N HIS A 109 -3.81 16.84 -5.59
CA HIS A 109 -4.86 15.80 -5.56
C HIS A 109 -4.61 14.66 -6.54
N THR A 110 -4.24 14.97 -7.79
CA THR A 110 -3.88 13.96 -8.79
C THR A 110 -2.72 13.09 -8.29
N GLN A 111 -1.69 13.68 -7.71
CA GLN A 111 -0.55 12.92 -7.18
C GLN A 111 -0.92 12.07 -5.95
N LEU A 112 -1.80 12.57 -5.07
CA LEU A 112 -2.31 11.82 -3.93
C LEU A 112 -3.18 10.63 -4.37
N ASN A 113 -3.99 10.80 -5.41
CA ASN A 113 -4.81 9.72 -5.99
C ASN A 113 -3.97 8.71 -6.76
N TRP A 114 -2.87 9.13 -7.39
CA TRP A 114 -1.92 8.21 -8.06
C TRP A 114 -1.26 7.22 -7.09
N LEU A 115 -1.12 7.61 -5.81
CA LEU A 115 -0.60 6.76 -4.74
C LEU A 115 -1.64 5.81 -4.14
N GLU A 116 -2.93 5.95 -4.47
CA GLU A 116 -3.99 5.10 -3.97
C GLU A 116 -4.27 3.95 -4.94
N SER A 117 -4.38 2.75 -4.40
CA SER A 117 -4.84 1.56 -5.13
C SER A 117 -6.36 1.46 -5.08
N SER A 118 -6.96 0.75 -6.04
CA SER A 118 -8.43 0.61 -6.14
C SER A 118 -9.10 -0.04 -4.93
N ASP A 119 -8.35 -0.84 -4.16
CA ASP A 119 -8.80 -1.54 -2.95
C ASP A 119 -8.58 -0.73 -1.66
N GLY A 120 -8.21 0.55 -1.77
CA GLY A 120 -7.94 1.45 -0.65
C GLY A 120 -6.58 1.24 0.03
N SER A 121 -5.74 0.32 -0.47
CA SER A 121 -4.32 0.28 -0.13
C SER A 121 -3.54 1.37 -0.88
N THR A 122 -2.21 1.35 -0.80
CA THR A 122 -1.37 2.29 -1.56
C THR A 122 -0.66 1.57 -2.71
N ARG A 123 -0.25 2.35 -3.71
CA ARG A 123 0.31 1.84 -4.97
C ARG A 123 1.45 0.84 -4.79
N HIS A 124 2.29 0.99 -3.76
CA HIS A 124 3.45 0.13 -3.55
C HIS A 124 3.35 -0.79 -2.34
N PHE A 125 2.18 -0.87 -1.71
CA PHE A 125 1.96 -1.69 -0.52
C PHE A 125 0.56 -2.30 -0.56
N ALA A 126 0.49 -3.62 -0.77
CA ALA A 126 -0.76 -4.36 -0.74
C ALA A 126 -1.20 -4.69 0.70
N TRP A 127 -2.52 -4.84 0.92
CA TRP A 127 -3.06 -5.26 2.23
C TRP A 127 -2.43 -6.55 2.75
N SER A 128 -2.21 -7.53 1.86
CA SER A 128 -1.69 -8.84 2.20
C SER A 128 -0.27 -8.83 2.76
N GLU A 129 0.55 -7.83 2.40
CA GLU A 129 1.90 -7.65 2.95
C GLU A 129 1.89 -7.36 4.46
N PHE A 130 0.76 -6.83 4.96
CA PHE A 130 0.59 -6.46 6.36
C PHE A 130 -0.24 -7.47 7.14
N HIS A 131 -0.75 -8.54 6.52
CA HIS A 131 -1.51 -9.55 7.23
C HIS A 131 -0.67 -10.27 8.30
N SER A 132 -1.34 -10.70 9.36
CA SER A 132 -0.77 -11.65 10.31
C SER A 132 -0.47 -12.98 9.62
N ARG A 133 0.66 -13.59 9.96
CA ARG A 133 1.19 -14.79 9.28
C ARG A 133 0.63 -16.11 9.80
N ASP A 134 -0.32 -16.04 10.71
CA ASP A 134 -1.09 -17.18 11.23
C ASP A 134 -2.41 -17.40 10.47
N GLY A 135 -2.63 -16.71 9.35
CA GLY A 135 -3.83 -16.82 8.53
C GLY A 135 -5.02 -15.99 9.03
N SER A 136 -4.88 -15.23 10.13
CA SER A 136 -5.97 -14.41 10.66
C SER A 136 -6.26 -13.13 9.85
N GLY A 137 -5.43 -12.81 8.86
CA GLY A 137 -5.48 -11.54 8.14
C GLY A 137 -5.25 -10.39 9.11
N PHE A 138 -6.28 -9.55 9.31
CA PHE A 138 -6.28 -8.45 10.30
C PHE A 138 -7.08 -8.77 11.58
N GLY A 139 -7.52 -10.03 11.75
CA GLY A 139 -8.25 -10.48 12.93
C GLY A 139 -7.34 -10.87 14.10
N GLY A 140 -7.92 -10.88 15.32
CA GLY A 140 -7.25 -11.35 16.53
C GLY A 140 -6.24 -10.38 17.14
N GLY A 141 -6.33 -9.09 16.81
CA GLY A 141 -5.48 -8.03 17.37
C GLY A 141 -5.99 -7.51 18.72
N ARG A 142 -5.34 -6.46 19.23
CA ARG A 142 -5.75 -5.76 20.46
C ARG A 142 -6.83 -4.70 20.24
N VAL A 143 -7.17 -4.43 18.98
CA VAL A 143 -8.28 -3.57 18.55
C VAL A 143 -9.06 -4.28 17.44
N GLY A 144 -10.27 -3.80 17.15
CA GLY A 144 -11.13 -4.41 16.13
C GLY A 144 -10.50 -4.38 14.73
N THR A 145 -10.88 -5.34 13.88
CA THR A 145 -10.34 -5.52 12.53
C THR A 145 -10.43 -4.27 11.66
N SER A 146 -11.53 -3.50 11.75
CA SER A 146 -11.69 -2.23 11.02
C SER A 146 -10.68 -1.18 11.48
N THR A 147 -10.42 -1.09 12.79
CA THR A 147 -9.39 -0.22 13.36
C THR A 147 -7.99 -0.65 12.92
N VAL A 148 -7.69 -1.95 12.93
CA VAL A 148 -6.42 -2.47 12.41
C VAL A 148 -6.22 -2.07 10.94
N ARG A 149 -7.26 -2.24 10.10
CA ARG A 149 -7.20 -1.86 8.67
C ARG A 149 -6.91 -0.37 8.48
N GLU A 150 -7.61 0.51 9.21
CA GLU A 150 -7.37 1.96 9.14
C GLU A 150 -5.98 2.35 9.66
N ASN A 151 -5.49 1.67 10.70
CA ASN A 151 -4.13 1.88 11.19
C ASN A 151 -3.07 1.49 10.16
N VAL A 152 -3.24 0.33 9.53
CA VAL A 152 -2.36 -0.15 8.47
C VAL A 152 -2.40 0.78 7.26
N ARG A 153 -3.56 1.33 6.90
CA ARG A 153 -3.70 2.34 5.84
C ARG A 153 -2.83 3.57 6.12
N ARG A 154 -2.88 4.11 7.34
CA ARG A 154 -2.07 5.26 7.74
C ARG A 154 -0.58 4.94 7.76
N LEU A 155 -0.23 3.74 8.20
CA LEU A 155 1.13 3.23 8.17
C LEU A 155 1.66 3.14 6.73
N MET A 156 0.87 2.63 5.78
CA MET A 156 1.23 2.57 4.36
C MET A 156 1.58 3.94 3.79
N TYR A 157 0.80 5.00 4.06
CA TYR A 157 1.12 6.34 3.58
C TYR A 157 2.42 6.92 4.17
N LYS A 158 2.76 6.60 5.43
CA LYS A 158 4.07 6.93 5.98
C LYS A 158 5.19 6.15 5.30
N LEU A 159 4.95 4.87 4.99
CA LEU A 159 5.90 4.02 4.29
C LEU A 159 6.08 4.43 2.81
N GLU A 160 5.07 4.98 2.15
CA GLU A 160 5.20 5.59 0.82
C GLU A 160 6.17 6.78 0.85
N ALA A 161 6.10 7.62 1.89
CA ALA A 161 7.08 8.68 2.08
C ALA A 161 8.49 8.13 2.35
N VAL A 162 8.63 7.08 3.17
CA VAL A 162 9.92 6.41 3.40
C VAL A 162 10.48 5.82 2.12
N ARG A 163 9.66 5.14 1.32
CA ARG A 163 9.99 4.59 0.00
C ARG A 163 10.51 5.68 -0.94
N ARG A 164 9.80 6.81 -1.01
CA ARG A 164 10.19 7.97 -1.82
C ARG A 164 11.51 8.57 -1.36
N LYS A 165 11.68 8.82 -0.04
CA LYS A 165 12.94 9.31 0.57
C LYS A 165 14.11 8.36 0.37
N GLY A 166 13.84 7.06 0.31
CA GLY A 166 14.78 6.01 -0.07
C GLY A 166 15.22 6.04 -1.53
N GLY A 167 14.83 7.04 -2.33
CA GLY A 167 15.15 7.14 -3.75
C GLY A 167 14.23 6.28 -4.61
N ASN A 168 12.96 6.13 -4.22
CA ASN A 168 11.96 5.35 -4.94
C ASN A 168 12.28 3.84 -5.04
N ASN A 169 13.18 3.34 -4.19
CA ASN A 169 13.51 1.92 -4.07
C ASN A 169 12.38 1.16 -3.34
N ALA A 170 12.19 -0.11 -3.66
CA ALA A 170 11.17 -0.95 -3.02
C ALA A 170 11.36 -1.01 -1.49
N CYS A 171 10.29 -0.75 -0.75
CA CYS A 171 10.22 -0.94 0.70
C CYS A 171 9.55 -2.30 0.94
N ILE A 172 10.31 -3.29 1.37
CA ILE A 172 9.87 -4.68 1.48
C ILE A 172 9.45 -4.95 2.92
N ILE A 173 8.18 -5.28 3.11
CA ILE A 173 7.61 -5.57 4.43
C ILE A 173 8.03 -6.96 4.92
N ASN A 174 8.80 -6.98 5.99
CA ASN A 174 9.19 -8.19 6.70
C ASN A 174 8.13 -8.64 7.71
N SER A 175 7.38 -7.73 8.32
CA SER A 175 6.20 -8.04 9.16
C SER A 175 5.33 -6.80 9.31
N GLY A 176 4.02 -6.91 9.09
CA GLY A 176 3.04 -5.88 9.40
C GLY A 176 2.27 -6.19 10.67
N PHE A 177 0.93 -6.21 10.61
CA PHE A 177 0.09 -6.56 11.73
C PHE A 177 0.36 -7.99 12.23
N ARG A 178 0.24 -8.20 13.54
CA ARG A 178 0.29 -9.54 14.16
C ARG A 178 -0.93 -9.72 15.03
N SER A 179 -1.65 -10.83 14.88
CA SER A 179 -2.61 -11.24 15.90
C SER A 179 -1.90 -11.44 17.25
N VAL A 180 -2.66 -11.50 18.34
CA VAL A 180 -2.14 -11.83 19.67
C VAL A 180 -1.43 -13.20 19.66
N SER A 181 -2.03 -14.18 19.00
CA SER A 181 -1.48 -15.54 18.86
C SER A 181 -0.16 -15.53 18.08
N HIS A 182 -0.15 -14.94 16.88
CA HIS A 182 1.05 -14.81 16.07
C HIS A 182 2.18 -14.08 16.82
N ASN A 183 1.86 -12.96 17.49
CA ASN A 183 2.86 -12.21 18.26
C ASN A 183 3.46 -13.06 19.39
N SER A 184 2.64 -13.83 20.11
CA SER A 184 3.13 -14.74 21.16
C SER A 184 4.03 -15.84 20.58
N ASN A 185 3.64 -16.45 19.46
CA ASN A 185 4.37 -17.55 18.84
C ASN A 185 5.77 -17.17 18.34
N VAL A 186 5.97 -15.89 17.98
CA VAL A 186 7.29 -15.36 17.59
C VAL A 186 8.07 -14.76 18.77
N GLY A 187 7.60 -14.92 20.00
CA GLY A 187 8.23 -14.36 21.20
C GLY A 187 8.16 -12.83 21.27
N GLY A 188 7.17 -12.21 20.61
CA GLY A 188 6.99 -10.77 20.59
C GLY A 188 6.58 -10.22 21.96
N SER A 189 6.98 -8.97 22.24
CA SER A 189 6.58 -8.26 23.46
C SER A 189 5.05 -8.21 23.62
N SER A 190 4.57 -8.29 24.86
CA SER A 190 3.14 -8.11 25.21
C SER A 190 2.61 -6.72 24.83
N ASN A 191 3.48 -5.71 24.78
CA ASN A 191 3.18 -4.33 24.39
C ASN A 191 3.56 -4.05 22.92
N SER A 192 3.62 -5.09 22.08
CA SER A 192 3.97 -4.97 20.66
C SER A 192 2.99 -4.10 19.88
N GLN A 193 3.51 -3.10 19.18
CA GLN A 193 2.72 -2.16 18.38
C GLN A 193 2.16 -2.82 17.10
N HIS A 194 2.70 -3.97 16.68
CA HIS A 194 2.15 -4.75 15.57
C HIS A 194 0.75 -5.28 15.84
N MET A 195 0.40 -5.51 17.11
CA MET A 195 -0.91 -6.05 17.51
C MET A 195 -2.05 -5.04 17.36
N TYR A 196 -1.72 -3.80 17.02
CA TYR A 196 -2.66 -2.72 16.74
C TYR A 196 -2.67 -2.32 15.26
N GLY A 197 -1.76 -2.86 14.44
CA GLY A 197 -1.63 -2.48 13.03
C GLY A 197 -0.91 -1.15 12.80
N ILE A 198 -0.22 -0.61 13.82
CA ILE A 198 0.48 0.69 13.75
C ILE A 198 2.00 0.55 13.59
N ALA A 199 2.50 -0.66 13.30
CA ALA A 199 3.92 -0.96 13.20
C ALA A 199 4.24 -1.83 11.97
N ALA A 200 5.44 -1.64 11.42
CA ALA A 200 6.02 -2.51 10.41
C ALA A 200 7.50 -2.74 10.68
N ASP A 201 7.93 -3.98 10.39
CA ASP A 201 9.32 -4.37 10.21
C ASP A 201 9.56 -4.42 8.71
N PHE A 202 10.59 -3.73 8.21
CA PHE A 202 10.83 -3.63 6.77
C PHE A 202 12.29 -3.33 6.43
N ARG A 203 12.63 -3.51 5.16
CA ARG A 203 13.89 -3.06 4.55
C ARG A 203 13.61 -2.23 3.31
N ILE A 204 14.58 -1.44 2.87
CA ILE A 204 14.49 -0.73 1.59
C ILE A 204 15.59 -1.28 0.68
N SER A 205 15.23 -1.74 -0.52
CA SER A 205 16.21 -2.22 -1.50
C SER A 205 17.29 -1.18 -1.76
N ASN A 206 18.55 -1.61 -1.88
CA ASN A 206 19.70 -0.74 -2.13
C ASN A 206 19.91 0.37 -1.07
N ARG A 207 19.42 0.15 0.16
CA ARG A 207 19.62 1.04 1.31
C ARG A 207 20.00 0.22 2.54
N SER A 208 20.87 0.79 3.37
CA SER A 208 21.20 0.20 4.67
C SER A 208 20.09 0.44 5.68
N VAL A 209 20.09 -0.34 6.77
CA VAL A 209 19.20 -0.13 7.93
C VAL A 209 19.37 1.30 8.49
N SER A 210 20.61 1.80 8.58
CA SER A 210 20.89 3.19 9.01
C SER A 210 20.20 4.23 8.11
N GLN A 211 20.20 4.02 6.79
CA GLN A 211 19.51 4.92 5.86
C GLN A 211 17.99 4.82 6.01
N ALA A 212 17.43 3.61 6.14
CA ALA A 212 16.00 3.44 6.37
C ALA A 212 15.54 4.15 7.66
N ILE A 213 16.33 4.05 8.73
CA ILE A 213 16.11 4.76 9.99
C ILE A 213 16.08 6.27 9.79
N SER A 214 17.06 6.85 9.08
CA SER A 214 17.10 8.31 8.89
C SER A 214 15.89 8.82 8.11
N TYR A 215 15.36 8.02 7.18
CA TYR A 215 14.09 8.34 6.52
C TYR A 215 12.91 8.29 7.49
N CYS A 216 12.83 7.28 8.37
CA CYS A 216 11.78 7.18 9.39
C CYS A 216 11.77 8.38 10.36
N GLN A 217 12.94 8.88 10.75
CA GLN A 217 13.10 10.01 11.67
C GLN A 217 12.51 11.33 11.13
N THR A 218 12.20 11.40 9.83
CA THR A 218 11.53 12.55 9.20
C THR A 218 10.09 12.25 8.77
N SER A 219 9.61 11.02 9.01
CA SER A 219 8.32 10.50 8.51
C SER A 219 7.25 10.34 9.59
N GLY A 220 7.47 10.96 10.76
CA GLY A 220 6.48 10.93 11.85
C GLY A 220 6.37 9.60 12.58
N PHE A 221 7.38 8.74 12.50
CA PHE A 221 7.42 7.51 13.30
C PHE A 221 7.92 7.80 14.71
N SER A 222 7.13 7.42 15.70
CA SER A 222 7.45 7.64 17.11
C SER A 222 8.18 6.48 17.77
N GLY A 223 8.04 5.27 17.23
CA GLY A 223 8.91 4.15 17.53
C GLY A 223 9.81 3.87 16.34
N ILE A 224 11.12 3.80 16.54
CA ILE A 224 12.09 3.39 15.52
C ILE A 224 13.13 2.50 16.21
N ILE A 225 13.33 1.28 15.72
CA ILE A 225 14.29 0.34 16.32
C ILE A 225 15.16 -0.25 15.21
N ARG A 226 16.47 -0.24 15.44
CA ARG A 226 17.46 -0.91 14.59
C ARG A 226 17.48 -2.41 14.92
N TYR A 227 17.30 -3.23 13.89
CA TYR A 227 17.74 -4.63 13.91
C TYR A 227 18.91 -4.81 12.94
N SER A 228 19.57 -5.96 13.01
CA SER A 228 20.69 -6.28 12.10
C SER A 228 20.23 -6.41 10.64
N SER A 229 19.01 -6.87 10.40
CA SER A 229 18.49 -7.21 9.06
C SER A 229 17.37 -6.29 8.54
N HIS A 230 16.77 -5.47 9.40
CA HIS A 230 15.62 -4.64 9.07
C HIS A 230 15.48 -3.47 10.03
N THR A 231 14.59 -2.55 9.68
CA THR A 231 14.14 -1.45 10.53
C THR A 231 12.74 -1.77 11.03
N HIS A 232 12.51 -1.51 12.31
CA HIS A 232 11.16 -1.44 12.87
C HIS A 232 10.74 0.02 12.98
N ALA A 233 9.51 0.34 12.58
CA ALA A 233 8.92 1.65 12.76
C ALA A 233 7.44 1.56 13.14
N ASP A 234 7.00 2.44 14.06
CA ASP A 234 5.60 2.51 14.50
C ASP A 234 5.16 3.92 14.94
N SER A 235 3.85 4.09 15.08
CA SER A 235 3.19 5.34 15.45
C SER A 235 2.66 5.35 16.90
N ARG A 236 3.35 4.70 17.85
CA ARG A 236 2.92 4.54 19.26
C ARG A 236 2.43 5.78 20.02
N VAL A 237 2.83 7.00 19.65
CA VAL A 237 2.37 8.24 20.34
C VAL A 237 1.06 8.78 19.79
N GLU A 238 0.66 8.37 18.58
CA GLU A 238 -0.51 8.93 17.87
C GLU A 238 -1.83 8.31 18.34
N TYR A 239 -1.75 7.22 19.10
CA TYR A 239 -2.88 6.39 19.48
C TYR A 239 -2.93 6.21 20.99
N ALA A 240 -4.11 6.36 21.58
CA ALA A 240 -4.32 6.19 23.02
C ALA A 240 -3.97 4.78 23.53
N TYR A 241 -4.08 3.77 22.67
CA TYR A 241 -3.70 2.39 22.97
C TYR A 241 -2.26 2.02 22.56
N GLY A 242 -1.51 2.97 21.97
CA GLY A 242 -0.10 2.79 21.69
C GLY A 242 0.73 2.88 22.98
N ALA A 243 2.05 2.74 22.86
CA ALA A 243 2.95 2.89 24.01
C ALA A 243 3.16 4.34 24.49
N GLN A 244 2.52 5.34 23.85
CA GLN A 244 2.41 6.74 24.27
C GLN A 244 3.72 7.46 24.62
N SER A 245 4.85 6.99 24.08
CA SER A 245 6.18 7.57 24.31
C SER A 245 7.04 7.50 23.05
N TRP A 246 7.90 8.50 22.85
CA TRP A 246 8.91 8.46 21.78
C TRP A 246 10.01 7.47 22.13
N TYR A 247 10.34 6.58 21.20
CA TYR A 247 11.37 5.57 21.40
C TYR A 247 12.16 5.32 20.11
N TRP A 248 13.33 5.94 20.00
CA TRP A 248 14.25 5.75 18.89
C TRP A 248 15.50 5.03 19.40
N ALA A 249 15.55 3.71 19.20
CA ALA A 249 16.71 2.85 19.48
C ALA A 249 17.43 2.56 18.16
N THR A 250 18.15 3.57 17.66
CA THR A 250 18.61 3.71 16.27
C THR A 250 20.11 3.64 16.09
#